data_AF-A0A0F9C1U2-F1
#
_entry.id   AF-A0A0F9C1U2-F1
#
_cell.length_a   1.000
_cell.length_b   1.000
_cell.length_c   1.000
_cell.angle_alpha   90.00
_cell.angle_beta   90.00
_cell.angle_gamma   90.00
#
_symmetry.space_group_name_H-M   'P 1'
#
loop_
_entity.id
_entity.type
_entity.pdbx_description
1 polymer ?
#
loop_
_entity_poly.entity_id
_entity_poly.type
_entity_poly.pdbx_seq_one_letter_code
_entity_poly.pdbx_strand_id
1 'polypeptide(L)'
;GADGVFVPVVPETQKARRRRTQVKKRKAEGRRSTRRRGRPKKGADGEWVAKESTEVKMVTKAMSKEAELSDENRRNMLHTALVDQYQLKLYQVSKKIVDTFDQYLVFRPEMIFSWEAGRADHWQAKLWRGLVSDGDNLHRARLMETLIQKIRNKEVEIDNFFERISIFGISYLPDFHLQVFSELSRMITVNLFLMNPCREYWADIVSDRGIKKIKGRYEDEPFPEDSLHLERGNRLLASMGLMGKNFFSRINEFDCETIEKFEAWDDESLLSTLHGDILSLIDRPGSKPAHEAPYDRSIQFHSCHSPMREIEVLHDNILAMFEENSKLLPKDIIVMTPDIESYAPFIHSIFDTQNDAALWIPYSIADQNIRKNSRVIDGFLSLLDLCGSRFGNAQVLLLLEFPAIREKFGLTDTDLKKIEFWIRDTHIC
;
A
#
# COMPACT_ATOMS: atom_id res chain seq x y z
N GLY A 1 0.76 8.94 44.34
CA GLY A 1 0.13 10.19 43.87
C GLY A 1 -0.13 10.02 42.40
N ALA A 2 -1.39 10.10 42.00
CA ALA A 2 -1.82 9.95 40.62
C ALA A 2 -1.46 11.22 39.83
N ASP A 3 -0.78 11.06 38.69
CA ASP A 3 -0.72 12.09 37.64
C ASP A 3 -0.90 11.40 36.29
N GLY A 4 -2.17 11.13 35.97
CA GLY A 4 -2.60 10.81 34.62
C GLY A 4 -2.64 12.09 33.79
N VAL A 5 -2.01 12.09 32.62
CA VAL A 5 -2.06 13.21 31.68
C VAL A 5 -3.44 13.28 31.06
N PHE A 6 -4.21 14.31 31.42
CA PHE A 6 -5.49 14.65 30.83
C PHE A 6 -5.33 15.13 29.38
N VAL A 7 -6.03 14.49 28.45
CA VAL A 7 -6.32 15.07 27.13
C VAL A 7 -7.51 16.02 27.29
N PRO A 8 -7.41 17.32 26.98
CA PRO A 8 -8.56 18.21 27.08
C PRO A 8 -9.58 17.87 25.98
N VAL A 9 -10.68 17.23 26.38
CA VAL A 9 -11.87 17.07 25.54
C VAL A 9 -12.47 18.47 25.36
N VAL A 10 -12.20 19.11 24.22
CA VAL A 10 -12.81 20.40 23.86
C VAL A 10 -14.33 20.19 23.73
N PRO A 11 -15.17 20.90 24.53
CA PRO A 11 -16.62 20.77 24.45
C PRO A 11 -17.13 21.10 23.05
N GLU A 12 -18.15 20.36 22.58
CA GLU A 12 -18.88 20.58 21.31
C GLU A 12 -19.25 22.07 21.12
N THR A 13 -19.62 22.75 22.21
CA THR A 13 -19.96 24.18 22.23
C THR A 13 -18.78 25.09 21.87
N GLN A 14 -17.55 24.76 22.28
CA GLN A 14 -16.34 25.49 21.87
C GLN A 14 -15.93 25.19 20.41
N LYS A 15 -16.09 23.95 19.95
CA LYS A 15 -15.88 23.59 18.52
C LYS A 15 -16.87 24.33 17.62
N ALA A 16 -18.14 24.43 18.02
CA ALA A 16 -19.17 25.16 17.31
C ALA A 16 -18.89 26.68 17.26
N ARG A 17 -18.41 27.26 18.37
CA ARG A 17 -18.03 28.67 18.44
C ARG A 17 -16.84 28.99 17.53
N ARG A 18 -15.80 28.14 17.50
CA ARG A 18 -14.66 28.26 16.56
C ARG A 18 -15.09 28.14 15.09
N ARG A 19 -16.00 27.22 14.77
CA ARG A 19 -16.58 27.09 13.42
C ARG A 19 -17.35 28.35 13.00
N ARG A 20 -18.17 28.94 13.89
CA ARG A 20 -18.90 30.19 13.61
C ARG A 20 -17.95 31.38 13.41
N THR A 21 -16.88 31.49 14.19
CA THR A 21 -15.90 32.58 14.05
C THR A 21 -15.09 32.45 12.76
N GLN A 22 -14.67 31.22 12.39
CA GLN A 22 -14.00 30.98 11.11
C GLN A 22 -14.93 31.20 9.90
N VAL A 23 -16.21 30.86 10.00
CA VAL A 23 -17.18 31.10 8.92
C VAL A 23 -17.46 32.59 8.73
N LYS A 24 -17.57 33.38 9.82
CA LYS A 24 -17.71 34.84 9.74
C LYS A 24 -16.46 35.50 9.14
N LYS A 25 -15.25 35.06 9.53
CA LYS A 25 -13.99 35.57 8.96
C LYS A 25 -13.86 35.23 7.47
N ARG A 26 -14.31 34.03 7.05
CA ARG A 26 -14.31 33.59 5.64
C ARG A 26 -15.33 34.30 4.75
N LYS A 27 -16.49 34.72 5.28
CA LYS A 27 -17.46 35.56 4.55
C LYS A 27 -16.97 36.99 4.37
N ALA A 28 -16.30 37.56 5.37
CA ALA A 28 -15.70 38.90 5.29
C ALA A 28 -14.57 38.98 4.24
N GLU A 29 -13.86 37.87 4.01
CA GLU A 29 -12.79 37.76 2.99
C GLU A 29 -13.28 37.33 1.59
N GLY A 30 -14.60 37.21 1.35
CA GLY A 30 -15.17 36.93 0.02
C GLY A 30 -14.81 35.56 -0.60
N ARG A 31 -14.29 34.59 0.18
CA ARG A 31 -13.81 33.30 -0.34
C ARG A 31 -14.93 32.25 -0.37
N ARG A 32 -15.41 31.87 -1.57
CA ARG A 32 -16.26 30.68 -1.77
C ARG A 32 -15.43 29.39 -1.70
N SER A 33 -15.96 28.40 -0.99
CA SER A 33 -15.38 27.06 -0.84
C SER A 33 -15.38 26.31 -2.17
N THR A 34 -14.22 26.24 -2.81
CA THR A 34 -13.87 25.10 -3.67
C THR A 34 -12.74 24.34 -2.97
N ARG A 35 -12.95 23.05 -2.74
CA ARG A 35 -11.95 22.11 -2.23
C ARG A 35 -10.87 21.98 -3.31
N ARG A 36 -9.89 22.87 -3.32
CA ARG A 36 -8.72 22.75 -4.21
C ARG A 36 -7.88 21.58 -3.72
N ARG A 37 -8.00 20.44 -4.41
CA ARG A 37 -6.95 19.43 -4.53
C ARG A 37 -5.66 20.11 -4.97
N GLY A 38 -4.52 19.59 -4.52
CA GLY A 38 -3.19 20.16 -4.70
C GLY A 38 -2.99 20.77 -6.08
N ARG A 39 -2.75 22.08 -6.12
CA ARG A 39 -2.30 22.76 -7.32
C ARG A 39 -0.81 22.40 -7.47
N PRO A 40 -0.36 21.86 -8.62
CA PRO A 40 1.07 21.74 -8.88
C PRO A 40 1.68 23.15 -8.85
N LYS A 41 2.85 23.31 -8.23
CA LYS A 41 3.60 24.57 -8.29
C LYS A 41 3.94 24.83 -9.77
N LYS A 42 3.54 25.99 -10.30
CA LYS A 42 4.00 26.49 -11.60
C LYS A 42 5.53 26.55 -11.58
N GLY A 43 6.19 25.84 -12.51
CA GLY A 43 7.52 26.23 -12.96
C GLY A 43 7.44 27.59 -13.66
N ALA A 44 8.54 28.35 -13.64
CA ALA A 44 8.58 29.71 -14.18
C ALA A 44 8.26 29.76 -15.69
N ASP A 45 8.38 28.64 -16.41
CA ASP A 45 8.15 28.58 -17.84
C ASP A 45 7.03 27.58 -18.18
N GLY A 46 5.92 28.16 -18.64
CA GLY A 46 4.69 27.67 -19.30
C GLY A 46 4.35 26.19 -19.59
N GLU A 47 5.14 25.16 -19.33
CA GLU A 47 4.81 23.78 -19.71
C GLU A 47 4.34 22.92 -18.53
N TRP A 48 3.16 22.31 -18.70
CA TRP A 48 2.68 21.22 -17.85
C TRP A 48 3.44 19.94 -18.23
N VAL A 49 4.65 19.79 -17.72
CA VAL A 49 5.37 18.52 -17.82
C VAL A 49 4.73 17.58 -16.79
N ALA A 50 4.07 16.52 -17.26
CA ALA A 50 3.75 15.40 -16.39
C ALA A 50 5.04 15.03 -15.65
N LYS A 51 5.00 14.92 -14.32
CA LYS A 51 6.06 14.23 -13.57
C LYS A 51 6.02 12.75 -13.99
N GLU A 52 6.41 12.45 -15.22
CA GLU A 52 7.11 11.21 -15.48
C GLU A 52 8.27 11.18 -14.48
N SER A 53 8.56 10.00 -13.93
CA SER A 53 9.80 9.82 -13.21
C SER A 53 10.92 10.19 -14.19
N THR A 54 11.57 11.32 -13.92
CA THR A 54 12.78 11.76 -14.64
C THR A 54 13.77 10.60 -14.71
N GLU A 55 13.78 9.71 -13.70
CA GLU A 55 14.62 8.51 -13.68
C GLU A 55 14.26 7.50 -14.78
N VAL A 56 12.98 7.25 -15.06
CA VAL A 56 12.58 6.34 -16.17
C VAL A 56 13.04 6.89 -17.51
N LYS A 57 12.93 8.21 -17.72
CA LYS A 57 13.44 8.84 -18.95
C LYS A 57 14.96 8.78 -19.04
N MET A 58 15.67 9.03 -17.94
CA MET A 58 17.14 8.95 -17.88
C MET A 58 17.61 7.52 -18.16
N VAL A 59 16.98 6.51 -17.58
CA VAL A 59 17.29 5.09 -17.83
C VAL A 59 16.95 4.69 -19.26
N THR A 60 15.79 5.10 -19.79
CA THR A 60 15.41 4.83 -21.18
C THR A 60 16.43 5.43 -22.15
N LYS A 61 16.88 6.67 -21.88
CA LYS A 61 17.91 7.35 -22.67
C LYS A 61 19.28 6.68 -22.55
N ALA A 62 19.69 6.30 -21.35
CA ALA A 62 20.96 5.61 -21.11
C ALA A 62 20.98 4.24 -21.80
N MET A 63 19.89 3.47 -21.70
CA MET A 63 19.75 2.20 -22.42
C MET A 63 19.72 2.37 -23.94
N SER A 64 19.07 3.41 -24.45
CA SER A 64 19.06 3.71 -25.90
C SER A 64 20.47 4.03 -26.40
N LYS A 65 21.24 4.83 -25.65
CA LYS A 65 22.63 5.17 -25.97
C LYS A 65 23.54 3.95 -25.94
N GLU A 66 23.37 3.05 -24.97
CA GLU A 66 24.16 1.81 -24.87
C GLU A 66 23.82 0.83 -26.02
N ALA A 67 22.54 0.74 -26.40
CA ALA A 67 22.09 -0.04 -27.56
C ALA A 67 22.60 0.54 -28.90
N GLU A 68 22.70 1.87 -29.02
CA GLU A 68 23.29 2.54 -30.18
C GLU A 68 24.80 2.28 -30.31
N LEU A 69 25.51 2.08 -29.19
CA LEU A 69 26.94 1.75 -29.19
C LEU A 69 27.21 0.26 -29.48
N SER A 70 26.27 -0.65 -29.24
CA SER A 70 26.51 -2.10 -29.40
C SER A 70 26.16 -2.65 -30.78
N ASP A 71 25.44 -1.91 -31.63
CA ASP A 71 24.72 -2.50 -32.77
C ASP A 71 24.76 -1.65 -34.05
N GLU A 72 25.97 -1.24 -34.48
CA GLU A 72 26.19 -0.60 -35.78
C GLU A 72 25.75 -1.51 -36.96
N ASN A 73 25.64 -2.82 -36.74
CA ASN A 73 25.23 -3.82 -37.74
C ASN A 73 23.71 -4.14 -37.78
N ARG A 74 22.90 -3.74 -36.79
CA ARG A 74 21.44 -4.07 -36.77
C ARG A 74 20.54 -3.05 -37.45
N ARG A 75 21.03 -1.86 -37.81
CA ARG A 75 20.23 -0.75 -38.37
C ARG A 75 19.51 -1.07 -39.69
N ASN A 76 19.91 -2.11 -40.43
CA ASN A 76 19.40 -2.33 -41.79
C ASN A 76 18.31 -3.39 -41.97
N MET A 77 17.84 -4.07 -40.93
CA MET A 77 16.72 -5.01 -41.08
C MET A 77 15.86 -4.98 -39.82
N LEU A 78 14.77 -4.19 -39.84
CA LEU A 78 13.44 -4.46 -39.25
C LEU A 78 12.69 -3.13 -39.02
N HIS A 79 11.83 -2.81 -39.99
CA HIS A 79 11.01 -1.61 -40.13
C HIS A 79 10.10 -1.31 -38.91
N THR A 80 10.03 -0.01 -38.59
CA THR A 80 8.99 0.84 -37.95
C THR A 80 7.97 0.20 -36.99
N ALA A 81 7.29 -0.90 -37.31
CA ALA A 81 6.37 -1.58 -36.39
C ALA A 81 7.09 -2.29 -35.23
N LEU A 82 8.33 -2.74 -35.47
CA LEU A 82 9.19 -3.26 -34.40
C LEU A 82 9.79 -2.14 -33.55
N VAL A 83 9.90 -0.92 -34.09
CA VAL A 83 10.40 0.25 -33.35
C VAL A 83 9.40 0.65 -32.26
N ASP A 84 8.09 0.62 -32.53
CA ASP A 84 7.07 0.92 -31.52
C ASP A 84 7.00 -0.15 -30.42
N GLN A 85 7.04 -1.44 -30.80
CA GLN A 85 7.14 -2.53 -29.82
C GLN A 85 8.47 -2.48 -29.04
N TYR A 86 9.55 -2.04 -29.68
CA TYR A 86 10.85 -1.87 -29.06
C TYR A 86 10.84 -0.71 -28.07
N GLN A 87 10.24 0.44 -28.40
CA GLN A 87 10.09 1.57 -27.49
C GLN A 87 9.22 1.23 -26.28
N LEU A 88 8.11 0.52 -26.48
CA LEU A 88 7.28 0.06 -25.36
C LEU A 88 8.03 -0.93 -24.46
N LYS A 89 8.71 -1.92 -25.03
CA LYS A 89 9.53 -2.87 -24.27
C LYS A 89 10.66 -2.18 -23.53
N LEU A 90 11.35 -1.24 -24.20
CA LEU A 90 12.42 -0.47 -23.62
C LEU A 90 11.93 0.36 -22.43
N TYR A 91 10.79 1.03 -22.56
CA TYR A 91 10.16 1.75 -21.47
C TYR A 91 9.77 0.83 -20.30
N GLN A 92 9.17 -0.33 -20.59
CA GLN A 92 8.79 -1.32 -19.57
C GLN A 92 10.00 -1.86 -18.81
N VAL A 93 11.09 -2.17 -19.51
CA VAL A 93 12.34 -2.63 -18.91
C VAL A 93 12.99 -1.51 -18.10
N SER A 94 13.04 -0.29 -18.65
CA SER A 94 13.58 0.89 -17.96
C SER A 94 12.84 1.16 -16.66
N LYS A 95 11.50 1.05 -16.67
CA LYS A 95 10.68 1.17 -15.46
C LYS A 95 11.04 0.10 -14.42
N LYS A 96 11.13 -1.17 -14.82
CA LYS A 96 11.54 -2.26 -13.92
C LYS A 96 12.93 -2.02 -13.33
N ILE A 97 13.85 -1.48 -14.12
CA ILE A 97 15.21 -1.14 -13.67
C ILE A 97 15.16 0.00 -12.64
N VAL A 98 14.42 1.08 -12.90
CA VAL A 98 14.21 2.17 -11.93
C VAL A 98 13.64 1.63 -10.63
N ASP A 99 12.55 0.86 -10.71
CA ASP A 99 11.91 0.26 -9.53
C ASP A 99 12.88 -0.62 -8.73
N THR A 100 13.80 -1.29 -9.41
CA THR A 100 14.83 -2.14 -8.80
C THR A 100 15.94 -1.30 -8.16
N PHE A 101 16.42 -0.24 -8.82
CA PHE A 101 17.43 0.67 -8.27
C PHE A 101 16.90 1.44 -7.07
N ASP A 102 15.64 1.86 -7.08
CA ASP A 102 14.96 2.47 -5.94
C ASP A 102 14.94 1.54 -4.72
N GLN A 103 14.73 0.23 -4.95
CA GLN A 103 14.82 -0.77 -3.88
C GLN A 103 16.26 -0.91 -3.37
N TYR A 104 17.26 -0.97 -4.25
CA TYR A 104 18.66 -1.05 -3.84
C TYR A 104 19.09 0.15 -2.99
N LEU A 105 18.64 1.36 -3.35
CA LEU A 105 18.93 2.57 -2.58
C LEU A 105 18.44 2.51 -1.13
N VAL A 106 17.40 1.73 -0.84
CA VAL A 106 16.82 1.61 0.51
C VAL A 106 17.31 0.35 1.24
N PHE A 107 17.38 -0.78 0.53
CA PHE A 107 17.61 -2.09 1.13
C PHE A 107 19.06 -2.58 1.01
N ARG A 108 19.84 -2.07 0.07
CA ARG A 108 21.24 -2.47 -0.19
C ARG A 108 22.13 -1.26 -0.56
N PRO A 109 22.14 -0.19 0.25
CA PRO A 109 22.92 1.01 -0.06
C PRO A 109 24.42 0.74 -0.21
N GLU A 110 24.97 -0.22 0.55
CA GLU A 110 26.37 -0.66 0.47
C GLU A 110 26.76 -1.18 -0.92
N MET A 111 25.83 -1.87 -1.59
CA MET A 111 26.01 -2.35 -2.95
C MET A 111 26.13 -1.18 -3.93
N ILE A 112 25.26 -0.18 -3.80
CA ILE A 112 25.29 1.03 -4.62
C ILE A 112 26.62 1.76 -4.47
N PHE A 113 27.08 1.99 -3.24
CA PHE A 113 28.38 2.64 -3.00
C PHE A 113 29.55 1.80 -3.56
N SER A 114 29.47 0.47 -3.51
CA SER A 114 30.49 -0.40 -4.12
C SER A 114 30.54 -0.26 -5.65
N TRP A 115 29.39 -0.08 -6.30
CA TRP A 115 29.30 0.12 -7.75
C TRP A 115 29.86 1.47 -8.16
N GLU A 116 29.59 2.52 -7.39
CA GLU A 116 30.14 3.86 -7.60
C GLU A 116 31.66 3.88 -7.45
N ALA A 117 32.19 3.12 -6.50
CA ALA A 117 33.64 2.93 -6.33
C ALA A 117 34.29 2.03 -7.41
N GLY A 118 33.53 1.61 -8.43
CA GLY A 118 34.04 0.82 -9.55
C GLY A 118 34.33 -0.65 -9.22
N ARG A 119 33.83 -1.19 -8.09
CA ARG A 119 34.16 -2.56 -7.62
C ARG A 119 33.33 -3.67 -8.30
N ALA A 120 32.43 -3.32 -9.21
CA ALA A 120 31.59 -4.25 -9.95
C ALA A 120 31.46 -3.86 -11.42
N ASP A 121 31.53 -4.84 -12.33
CA ASP A 121 31.59 -4.61 -13.79
C ASP A 121 30.38 -5.14 -14.59
N HIS A 122 29.34 -5.62 -13.91
CA HIS A 122 28.12 -6.07 -14.58
C HIS A 122 27.24 -4.90 -15.08
N TRP A 123 26.27 -5.20 -15.95
CA TRP A 123 25.46 -4.20 -16.65
C TRP A 123 24.74 -3.21 -15.70
N GLN A 124 24.17 -3.68 -14.59
CA GLN A 124 23.51 -2.79 -13.62
C GLN A 124 24.47 -1.76 -13.00
N ALA A 125 25.70 -2.17 -12.66
CA ALA A 125 26.69 -1.28 -12.08
C ALA A 125 27.21 -0.24 -13.10
N LYS A 126 27.40 -0.67 -14.36
CA LYS A 126 27.74 0.22 -15.47
C LYS A 126 26.65 1.25 -15.72
N LEU A 127 25.39 0.79 -15.81
CA LEU A 127 24.23 1.65 -16.00
C LEU A 127 24.06 2.62 -14.83
N TRP A 128 24.17 2.15 -13.59
CA TRP A 128 24.12 3.02 -12.41
C TRP A 128 25.17 4.11 -12.44
N ARG A 129 26.44 3.77 -12.71
CA ARG A 129 27.52 4.76 -12.84
C ARG A 129 27.24 5.79 -13.94
N GLY A 130 26.72 5.35 -15.08
CA GLY A 130 26.34 6.25 -16.18
C GLY A 130 25.20 7.20 -15.82
N LEU A 131 24.23 6.75 -15.02
CA LEU A 131 23.14 7.60 -14.53
C LEU A 131 23.62 8.62 -13.50
N VAL A 132 24.51 8.20 -12.61
CA VAL A 132 25.06 9.03 -11.54
C VAL A 132 26.01 10.10 -12.10
N SER A 133 26.85 9.76 -13.10
CA SER A 133 27.77 10.71 -13.74
C SER A 133 27.09 11.87 -14.45
N ASP A 134 25.85 11.69 -14.90
CA ASP A 134 25.08 12.70 -15.62
C ASP A 134 24.29 13.65 -14.68
N GLY A 135 24.33 13.44 -13.36
CA GLY A 135 23.60 14.23 -12.36
C GLY A 135 24.44 14.69 -11.17
N ASP A 136 23.81 15.30 -10.17
CA ASP A 136 24.49 15.89 -8.99
C ASP A 136 25.03 14.85 -7.98
N ASN A 137 25.07 13.55 -8.31
CA ASN A 137 25.35 12.44 -7.37
C ASN A 137 24.45 12.38 -6.11
N LEU A 138 23.40 13.21 -6.01
CA LEU A 138 22.54 13.30 -4.82
C LEU A 138 21.37 12.31 -4.90
N HIS A 139 21.68 11.01 -4.82
CA HIS A 139 20.66 9.97 -4.67
C HIS A 139 20.34 9.73 -3.19
N ARG A 140 19.18 9.08 -2.94
CA ARG A 140 18.62 8.84 -1.60
C ARG A 140 19.64 8.28 -0.60
N ALA A 141 20.35 7.21 -0.96
CA ALA A 141 21.34 6.59 -0.07
C ALA A 141 22.46 7.56 0.35
N ARG A 142 23.02 8.34 -0.58
CA ARG A 142 24.08 9.31 -0.28
C ARG A 142 23.59 10.49 0.55
N LEU A 143 22.40 11.01 0.23
CA LEU A 143 21.78 12.09 1.01
C LEU A 143 21.61 11.69 2.46
N MET A 144 21.16 10.46 2.70
CA MET A 144 20.92 9.99 4.05
C MET A 144 22.20 9.57 4.78
N GLU A 145 23.20 9.00 4.10
CA GLU A 145 24.53 8.78 4.69
C GLU A 145 25.15 10.13 5.13
N THR A 146 25.06 11.14 4.26
CA THR A 146 25.51 12.50 4.57
C THR A 146 24.77 13.08 5.76
N LEU A 147 23.44 12.88 5.84
CA LEU A 147 22.64 13.32 6.98
C LEU A 147 23.12 12.67 8.29
N ILE A 148 23.29 11.35 8.30
CA ILE A 148 23.76 10.60 9.48
C ILE A 148 25.14 11.10 9.91
N GLN A 149 26.09 11.26 8.98
CA GLN A 149 27.43 11.75 9.28
C GLN A 149 27.40 13.16 9.88
N LYS A 150 26.63 14.07 9.26
CA LYS A 150 26.51 15.45 9.74
C LYS A 150 25.89 15.54 11.13
N ILE A 151 24.87 14.72 11.43
CA ILE A 151 24.27 14.63 12.78
C ILE A 151 25.32 14.13 13.79
N ARG A 152 26.04 13.05 13.47
CA ARG A 152 27.07 12.47 14.35
C ARG A 152 28.22 13.45 14.63
N ASN A 153 28.64 14.21 13.62
CA ASN A 153 29.70 15.21 13.75
C ASN A 153 29.24 16.51 14.40
N LYS A 154 27.94 16.65 14.73
CA LYS A 154 27.33 17.88 15.25
C LYS A 154 27.52 19.09 14.31
N GLU A 155 27.60 18.84 13.02
CA GLU A 155 27.76 19.88 11.97
C GLU A 155 26.42 20.49 11.55
N VAL A 156 25.38 20.29 12.35
CA VAL A 156 23.98 20.51 11.99
C VAL A 156 23.33 21.39 13.05
N GLU A 157 23.31 22.69 12.78
CA GLU A 157 22.40 23.63 13.44
C GLU A 157 21.15 23.76 12.55
N ILE A 158 20.05 23.11 12.95
CA ILE A 158 18.78 23.24 12.25
C ILE A 158 17.94 24.27 12.99
N ASP A 159 17.92 25.48 12.47
CA ASP A 159 16.97 26.50 12.92
C ASP A 159 15.53 26.02 12.66
N ASN A 160 14.65 26.15 13.67
CA ASN A 160 13.24 25.73 13.62
C ASN A 160 13.01 24.23 13.35
N PHE A 161 13.74 23.35 14.05
CA PHE A 161 13.48 21.92 13.96
C PHE A 161 12.22 21.49 14.74
N PHE A 162 11.65 20.33 14.39
CA PHE A 162 10.46 19.80 15.05
C PHE A 162 10.75 19.42 16.51
N GLU A 163 9.81 19.64 17.43
CA GLU A 163 10.01 19.26 18.83
C GLU A 163 10.02 17.73 19.04
N ARG A 164 9.25 16.99 18.24
CA ARG A 164 9.13 15.53 18.35
C ARG A 164 8.68 14.86 17.06
N ILE A 165 9.03 13.58 16.92
CA ILE A 165 8.49 12.65 15.93
C ILE A 165 7.72 11.55 16.66
N SER A 166 6.56 11.17 16.13
CA SER A 166 5.77 10.04 16.63
C SER A 166 5.35 9.15 15.46
N ILE A 167 5.68 7.87 15.55
CA ILE A 167 5.50 6.87 14.49
C ILE A 167 4.47 5.85 14.97
N PHE A 168 3.35 5.70 14.26
CA PHE A 168 2.25 4.81 14.63
C PHE A 168 1.92 3.83 13.51
N GLY A 169 1.56 2.59 13.90
CA GLY A 169 0.92 1.63 12.99
C GLY A 169 1.82 1.13 11.86
N ILE A 170 3.13 1.09 12.08
CA ILE A 170 4.09 0.55 11.11
C ILE A 170 4.53 -0.83 11.57
N SER A 171 4.28 -1.85 10.75
CA SER A 171 4.66 -3.25 11.02
C SER A 171 6.06 -3.60 10.49
N TYR A 172 6.68 -2.70 9.73
CA TYR A 172 8.02 -2.86 9.19
C TYR A 172 8.61 -1.50 8.76
N LEU A 173 9.84 -1.21 9.18
CA LEU A 173 10.67 -0.15 8.61
C LEU A 173 11.99 -0.76 8.10
N PRO A 174 12.47 -0.36 6.92
CA PRO A 174 13.83 -0.64 6.50
C PRO A 174 14.84 -0.14 7.55
N ASP A 175 15.88 -0.92 7.79
CA ASP A 175 16.92 -0.61 8.78
C ASP A 175 17.49 0.80 8.61
N PHE A 176 17.69 1.17 7.35
CA PHE A 176 18.20 2.46 6.97
C PHE A 176 17.34 3.63 7.54
N HIS A 177 16.02 3.49 7.60
CA HIS A 177 15.15 4.49 8.23
C HIS A 177 15.22 4.45 9.76
N LEU A 178 15.33 3.26 10.36
CA LEU A 178 15.51 3.12 11.81
C LEU A 178 16.80 3.80 12.28
N GLN A 179 17.90 3.64 11.54
CA GLN A 179 19.15 4.33 11.81
C GLN A 179 18.99 5.85 11.79
N VAL A 180 18.31 6.41 10.78
CA VAL A 180 18.04 7.85 10.72
C VAL A 180 17.24 8.31 11.94
N PHE A 181 16.19 7.58 12.33
CA PHE A 181 15.41 7.92 13.53
C PHE A 181 16.21 7.82 14.82
N SER A 182 17.10 6.83 14.93
CA SER A 182 18.02 6.67 16.05
C SER A 182 19.03 7.82 16.13
N GLU A 183 19.55 8.30 15.00
CA GLU A 183 20.45 9.47 15.03
C GLU A 183 19.69 10.76 15.33
N LEU A 184 18.47 10.92 14.81
CA LEU A 184 17.60 12.05 15.12
C LEU A 184 17.16 12.07 16.59
N SER A 185 17.04 10.91 17.25
CA SER A 185 16.66 10.85 18.66
C SER A 185 17.68 11.50 19.60
N ARG A 186 18.91 11.72 19.13
CA ARG A 186 19.95 12.49 19.84
C ARG A 186 19.63 13.99 19.95
N MET A 187 18.77 14.51 19.06
CA MET A 187 18.44 15.93 18.96
C MET A 187 17.00 16.22 19.37
N ILE A 188 16.07 15.28 19.12
CA ILE A 188 14.64 15.45 19.36
C ILE A 188 14.02 14.18 19.93
N THR A 189 12.83 14.30 20.53
CA THR A 189 12.12 13.11 21.00
C THR A 189 11.55 12.32 19.81
N VAL A 190 11.92 11.05 19.67
CA VAL A 190 11.36 10.13 18.68
C VAL A 190 10.62 9.02 19.40
N ASN A 191 9.30 8.94 19.19
CA ASN A 191 8.44 7.93 19.80
C ASN A 191 7.99 6.91 18.74
N LEU A 192 8.29 5.64 18.95
CA LEU A 192 7.83 4.54 18.10
C LEU A 192 6.73 3.76 18.83
N PHE A 193 5.51 3.82 18.31
CA PHE A 193 4.37 3.05 18.83
C PHE A 193 4.23 1.75 18.04
N LEU A 194 4.88 0.71 18.54
CA LEU A 194 4.86 -0.63 17.97
C LEU A 194 3.62 -1.38 18.45
N MET A 195 2.82 -1.88 17.52
CA MET A 195 1.75 -2.84 17.82
C MET A 195 2.35 -4.23 17.91
N ASN A 196 2.73 -4.65 19.11
CA ASN A 196 3.30 -5.97 19.36
C ASN A 196 2.19 -6.96 19.77
N PRO A 197 1.99 -8.08 19.05
CA PRO A 197 0.95 -9.05 19.39
C PRO A 197 1.27 -9.90 20.61
N CYS A 198 2.52 -9.89 21.09
CA CYS A 198 3.01 -10.74 22.17
C CYS A 198 3.77 -9.92 23.20
N ARG A 199 3.54 -10.21 24.49
CA ARG A 199 4.27 -9.56 25.59
C ARG A 199 5.64 -10.19 25.84
N GLU A 200 5.76 -11.48 25.54
CA GLU A 200 7.00 -12.23 25.70
C GLU A 200 7.92 -11.94 24.51
N TYR A 201 9.22 -12.20 24.68
CA TYR A 201 10.15 -12.14 23.57
C TYR A 201 9.89 -13.30 22.60
N TRP A 202 9.66 -13.00 21.32
CA TRP A 202 9.22 -13.99 20.32
C TRP A 202 10.01 -13.93 19.01
N ALA A 203 11.15 -13.23 18.98
CA ALA A 203 11.95 -13.09 17.76
C ALA A 203 12.56 -14.43 17.29
N ASP A 204 12.80 -15.36 18.21
CA ASP A 204 13.52 -16.61 17.93
C ASP A 204 12.60 -17.80 17.68
N ILE A 205 11.27 -17.61 17.79
CA ILE A 205 10.33 -18.71 17.57
C ILE A 205 10.39 -19.24 16.14
N VAL A 206 10.21 -20.55 16.00
CA VAL A 206 10.32 -21.25 14.72
C VAL A 206 9.07 -22.08 14.45
N SER A 207 8.49 -21.92 13.27
CA SER A 207 7.36 -22.74 12.82
C SER A 207 7.75 -24.22 12.67
N ASP A 208 6.78 -25.13 12.81
CA ASP A 208 6.99 -26.57 12.60
C ASP A 208 7.61 -26.89 11.22
N ARG A 209 7.23 -26.13 10.17
CA ARG A 209 7.80 -26.27 8.82
C ARG A 209 9.26 -25.80 8.78
N GLY A 210 9.60 -24.75 9.52
CA GLY A 210 10.97 -24.27 9.70
C GLY A 210 11.85 -25.30 10.40
N ILE A 211 11.36 -25.90 11.49
CA ILE A 211 12.06 -26.95 12.23
C ILE A 211 12.35 -28.15 11.31
N LYS A 212 11.35 -28.61 10.54
CA LYS A 212 11.54 -29.71 9.57
C LYS A 212 12.59 -29.39 8.50
N LYS A 213 12.63 -28.14 8.01
CA LYS A 213 13.67 -27.71 7.05
C LYS A 213 15.06 -27.66 7.66
N ILE A 214 15.19 -27.23 8.92
CA ILE A 214 16.47 -27.21 9.64
C ILE A 214 16.94 -28.65 9.81
N LYS A 215 16.09 -29.54 10.34
CA LYS A 215 16.43 -30.97 10.51
C LYS A 215 16.82 -31.64 9.19
N GLY A 216 16.08 -31.39 8.10
CA GLY A 216 16.38 -31.94 6.77
C GLY A 216 17.68 -31.43 6.12
N ARG A 217 18.26 -30.32 6.59
CA ARG A 217 19.58 -29.84 6.11
C ARG A 217 20.76 -30.52 6.81
N TYR A 218 20.51 -31.21 7.91
CA TYR A 218 21.52 -31.76 8.81
C TYR A 218 21.38 -33.29 8.97
N GLU A 219 20.76 -33.98 8.00
CA GLU A 219 20.49 -35.43 8.08
C GLU A 219 21.76 -36.31 8.20
N ASP A 220 22.94 -35.80 7.84
CA ASP A 220 24.20 -36.56 7.83
C ASP A 220 25.05 -36.46 9.12
N GLU A 221 24.68 -35.63 10.10
CA GLU A 221 25.38 -35.57 11.39
C GLU A 221 24.41 -35.72 12.57
N PRO A 222 24.77 -36.46 13.64
CA PRO A 222 23.97 -36.53 14.85
C PRO A 222 24.02 -35.19 15.59
N PHE A 223 23.11 -34.29 15.23
CA PHE A 223 22.98 -32.98 15.86
C PHE A 223 22.22 -33.07 17.20
N PRO A 224 22.76 -32.59 18.32
CA PRO A 224 22.05 -32.57 19.60
C PRO A 224 20.87 -31.59 19.51
N GLU A 225 19.66 -32.11 19.73
CA GLU A 225 18.39 -31.39 19.65
C GLU A 225 18.33 -30.16 20.57
N ASP A 226 19.11 -30.19 21.66
CA ASP A 226 19.23 -29.12 22.66
C ASP A 226 20.08 -27.91 22.21
N SER A 227 20.88 -28.04 21.14
CA SER A 227 21.85 -27.01 20.74
C SER A 227 21.21 -25.78 20.07
N LEU A 228 20.01 -25.94 19.52
CA LEU A 228 19.35 -24.90 18.71
C LEU A 228 18.38 -24.03 19.50
N HIS A 229 18.11 -24.34 20.79
CA HIS A 229 17.12 -23.63 21.61
C HIS A 229 15.85 -23.25 20.82
N LEU A 230 15.29 -24.19 20.05
CA LEU A 230 14.14 -23.91 19.17
C LEU A 230 12.89 -23.74 20.02
N GLU A 231 12.60 -22.51 20.42
CA GLU A 231 11.35 -22.17 21.06
C GLU A 231 10.20 -22.32 20.05
N ARG A 232 9.34 -23.31 20.27
CA ARG A 232 8.17 -23.51 19.40
C ARG A 232 7.17 -22.36 19.52
N GLY A 233 7.07 -21.73 20.70
CA GLY A 233 6.14 -20.65 21.00
C GLY A 233 4.71 -20.93 20.51
N ASN A 234 3.91 -19.87 20.30
CA ASN A 234 2.60 -19.98 19.67
C ASN A 234 2.72 -20.28 18.16
N ARG A 235 2.02 -21.32 17.66
CA ARG A 235 2.14 -21.78 16.27
C ARG A 235 1.59 -20.80 15.23
N LEU A 236 0.53 -20.05 15.54
CA LEU A 236 0.00 -19.04 14.64
C LEU A 236 0.99 -17.90 14.49
N LEU A 237 1.53 -17.42 15.62
CA LEU A 237 2.55 -16.37 15.62
C LEU A 237 3.83 -16.81 14.89
N ALA A 238 4.27 -18.05 15.09
CA ALA A 238 5.45 -18.59 14.41
C ALA A 238 5.28 -18.73 12.88
N SER A 239 4.07 -18.98 12.40
CA SER A 239 3.79 -19.21 10.97
C SER A 239 3.40 -17.93 10.21
N MET A 240 2.69 -17.01 10.87
CA MET A 240 2.15 -15.79 10.26
C MET A 240 2.92 -14.53 10.64
N GLY A 241 3.72 -14.56 11.71
CA GLY A 241 4.38 -13.39 12.30
C GLY A 241 5.73 -13.02 11.71
N LEU A 242 6.21 -13.65 10.64
CA LEU A 242 7.60 -13.49 10.15
C LEU A 242 8.04 -12.03 9.95
N MET A 243 7.18 -11.19 9.35
CA MET A 243 7.50 -9.77 9.14
C MET A 243 7.63 -9.02 10.47
N GLY A 244 6.66 -9.20 11.37
CA GLY A 244 6.68 -8.59 12.70
C GLY A 244 7.86 -9.08 13.53
N LYS A 245 8.22 -10.37 13.39
CA LYS A 245 9.37 -11.00 14.05
C LYS A 245 10.69 -10.32 13.68
N ASN A 246 10.93 -10.16 12.37
CA ASN A 246 12.12 -9.50 11.86
C ASN A 246 12.18 -8.03 12.30
N PHE A 247 11.03 -7.35 12.31
CA PHE A 247 10.98 -5.95 12.72
C PHE A 247 11.20 -5.79 14.23
N PHE A 248 10.56 -6.62 15.05
CA PHE A 248 10.73 -6.65 16.50
C PHE A 248 12.16 -6.97 16.91
N SER A 249 12.75 -8.01 16.30
CA SER A 249 14.17 -8.35 16.48
C SER A 249 15.06 -7.13 16.18
N ARG A 250 14.83 -6.48 15.05
CA ARG A 250 15.65 -5.32 14.65
C ARG A 250 15.47 -4.12 15.58
N ILE A 251 14.27 -3.86 16.08
CA ILE A 251 14.03 -2.78 17.07
C ILE A 251 14.79 -3.06 18.37
N ASN A 252 14.80 -4.30 18.85
CA ASN A 252 15.48 -4.67 20.09
C ASN A 252 17.02 -4.55 20.00
N GLU A 253 17.58 -4.44 18.80
CA GLU A 253 19.02 -4.14 18.63
C GLU A 253 19.36 -2.66 18.87
N PHE A 254 18.36 -1.77 18.85
CA PHE A 254 18.54 -0.35 19.19
C PHE A 254 18.36 -0.14 20.70
N ASP A 255 19.20 0.72 21.26
CA ASP A 255 19.10 1.15 22.66
C ASP A 255 17.94 2.13 22.83
N CYS A 256 16.73 1.58 22.99
CA CYS A 256 15.49 2.34 23.13
C CYS A 256 14.95 2.22 24.55
N GLU A 257 14.37 3.31 25.07
CA GLU A 257 13.51 3.21 26.24
C GLU A 257 12.20 2.51 25.83
N THR A 258 12.02 1.29 26.33
CA THR A 258 10.83 0.47 26.04
C THR A 258 9.80 0.64 27.14
N ILE A 259 8.61 1.10 26.75
CA ILE A 259 7.44 1.18 27.65
C ILE A 259 6.42 0.14 27.20
N GLU A 260 6.27 -0.91 27.99
CA GLU A 260 5.33 -1.98 27.72
C GLU A 260 3.91 -1.59 28.14
N LYS A 261 2.97 -1.70 27.19
CA LYS A 261 1.54 -1.41 27.38
C LYS A 261 0.70 -2.52 26.77
N PHE A 262 0.68 -3.65 27.46
CA PHE A 262 -0.16 -4.79 27.11
C PHE A 262 -1.40 -4.82 27.99
N GLU A 263 -2.54 -5.11 27.38
CA GLU A 263 -3.80 -5.37 28.08
C GLU A 263 -4.04 -6.88 28.08
N ALA A 264 -4.49 -7.41 29.22
CA ALA A 264 -4.87 -8.81 29.31
C ALA A 264 -6.21 -9.04 28.59
N TRP A 265 -6.38 -10.22 28.02
CA TRP A 265 -7.64 -10.67 27.45
C TRP A 265 -8.36 -11.56 28.46
N ASP A 266 -9.67 -11.41 28.54
CA ASP A 266 -10.51 -12.31 29.35
C ASP A 266 -10.76 -13.62 28.59
N ASP A 267 -10.91 -14.75 29.28
CA ASP A 267 -11.14 -16.07 28.65
C ASP A 267 -12.63 -16.36 28.36
N GLU A 268 -13.40 -15.32 28.00
CA GLU A 268 -14.85 -15.39 27.81
C GLU A 268 -15.29 -15.93 26.44
N SER A 269 -14.39 -16.02 25.46
CA SER A 269 -14.66 -16.50 24.11
C SER A 269 -13.45 -17.21 23.50
N LEU A 270 -13.68 -18.02 22.48
CA LEU A 270 -12.65 -18.65 21.67
C LEU A 270 -11.69 -17.61 21.06
N LEU A 271 -12.22 -16.47 20.57
CA LEU A 271 -11.40 -15.39 20.04
C LEU A 271 -10.49 -14.78 21.12
N SER A 272 -11.03 -14.52 22.30
CA SER A 272 -10.27 -13.91 23.38
C SER A 272 -9.23 -14.87 23.99
N THR A 273 -9.55 -16.17 24.10
CA THR A 273 -8.56 -17.20 24.44
C THR A 273 -7.45 -17.30 23.39
N LEU A 274 -7.79 -17.25 22.09
CA LEU A 274 -6.78 -17.24 21.01
C LEU A 274 -5.87 -16.01 21.11
N HIS A 275 -6.44 -14.82 21.35
CA HIS A 275 -5.66 -13.61 21.58
C HIS A 275 -4.78 -13.72 22.83
N GLY A 276 -5.28 -14.28 23.93
CA GLY A 276 -4.53 -14.52 25.16
C GLY A 276 -3.35 -15.47 24.98
N ASP A 277 -3.54 -16.53 24.19
CA ASP A 277 -2.49 -17.50 23.83
C ASP A 277 -1.40 -16.86 22.97
N ILE A 278 -1.75 -16.03 21.98
CA ILE A 278 -0.77 -15.26 21.20
C ILE A 278 -0.04 -14.26 22.10
N LEU A 279 -0.77 -13.52 22.94
CA LEU A 279 -0.23 -12.51 23.85
C LEU A 279 0.80 -13.11 24.81
N SER A 280 0.51 -14.30 25.35
CA SER A 280 1.34 -14.98 26.36
C SER A 280 2.32 -16.01 25.77
N LEU A 281 2.43 -16.08 24.43
CA LEU A 281 3.27 -17.04 23.70
C LEU A 281 2.98 -18.52 24.00
N ILE A 282 1.73 -18.85 24.34
CA ILE A 282 1.30 -20.21 24.69
C ILE A 282 0.84 -20.95 23.43
N ASP A 283 1.22 -22.21 23.32
CA ASP A 283 0.67 -23.15 22.34
C ASP A 283 -0.11 -24.26 23.05
N ARG A 284 -1.23 -24.68 22.45
CA ARG A 284 -2.14 -25.67 23.01
C ARG A 284 -2.33 -26.87 22.08
N PRO A 285 -1.27 -27.65 21.79
CA PRO A 285 -1.38 -28.78 20.87
C PRO A 285 -2.14 -29.93 21.55
N GLY A 286 -3.32 -30.28 21.02
CA GLY A 286 -4.06 -31.47 21.44
C GLY A 286 -4.60 -31.44 22.87
N SER A 287 -4.66 -30.27 23.52
CA SER A 287 -5.37 -30.12 24.79
C SER A 287 -6.88 -30.16 24.57
N LYS A 288 -7.64 -30.48 25.62
CA LYS A 288 -9.08 -30.19 25.65
C LYS A 288 -9.30 -28.70 25.29
N PRO A 289 -10.40 -28.35 24.61
CA PRO A 289 -10.71 -26.95 24.31
C PRO A 289 -10.60 -26.14 25.60
N ALA A 290 -9.79 -25.09 25.60
CA ALA A 290 -9.68 -24.19 26.75
C ALA A 290 -11.02 -23.47 27.03
N HIS A 291 -11.86 -23.37 26.00
CA HIS A 291 -13.19 -22.81 26.04
C HIS A 291 -14.20 -23.78 25.41
N GLU A 292 -15.15 -24.27 26.21
CA GLU A 292 -16.27 -25.11 25.76
C GLU A 292 -17.59 -24.36 26.02
N ALA A 293 -17.81 -23.23 25.32
CA ALA A 293 -19.13 -22.60 25.30
C ALA A 293 -19.90 -23.09 24.05
N PRO A 294 -21.01 -23.82 24.23
CA PRO A 294 -21.76 -24.40 23.11
C PRO A 294 -22.41 -23.38 22.16
N TYR A 295 -22.35 -22.08 22.49
CA TYR A 295 -22.95 -20.99 21.71
C TYR A 295 -21.97 -19.86 21.38
N ASP A 296 -20.66 -20.09 21.47
CA ASP A 296 -19.69 -19.07 21.10
C ASP A 296 -19.66 -18.84 19.57
N ARG A 297 -19.83 -17.59 19.19
CA ARG A 297 -19.92 -17.09 17.82
C ARG A 297 -18.78 -16.14 17.45
N SER A 298 -17.77 -16.00 18.32
CA SER A 298 -16.64 -15.08 18.16
C SER A 298 -15.74 -15.42 16.95
N ILE A 299 -15.63 -16.70 16.59
CA ILE A 299 -14.97 -17.18 15.37
C ILE A 299 -15.91 -18.14 14.65
N GLN A 300 -16.17 -17.88 13.37
CA GLN A 300 -17.06 -18.71 12.55
C GLN A 300 -16.42 -19.02 11.21
N PHE A 301 -16.69 -20.22 10.69
CA PHE A 301 -16.27 -20.65 9.38
C PHE A 301 -17.49 -20.90 8.50
N HIS A 302 -17.56 -20.19 7.37
CA HIS A 302 -18.66 -20.29 6.42
C HIS A 302 -18.12 -20.84 5.11
N SER A 303 -18.65 -21.99 4.67
CA SER A 303 -18.31 -22.59 3.38
C SER A 303 -19.47 -22.40 2.41
N CYS A 304 -19.23 -21.65 1.35
CA CYS A 304 -20.23 -21.28 0.36
C CYS A 304 -19.79 -21.73 -1.04
N HIS A 305 -20.75 -21.86 -1.96
CA HIS A 305 -20.49 -22.38 -3.31
C HIS A 305 -20.26 -21.29 -4.38
N SER A 306 -20.41 -20.00 -4.03
CA SER A 306 -20.21 -18.88 -4.96
C SER A 306 -20.02 -17.54 -4.22
N PRO A 307 -19.36 -16.55 -4.84
CA PRO A 307 -19.23 -15.20 -4.27
C PRO A 307 -20.57 -14.53 -3.94
N MET A 308 -21.60 -14.76 -4.77
CA MET A 308 -22.95 -14.26 -4.50
C MET A 308 -23.48 -14.82 -3.17
N ARG A 309 -23.40 -16.13 -2.99
CA ARG A 309 -23.87 -16.79 -1.76
C ARG A 309 -23.03 -16.40 -0.54
N GLU A 310 -21.72 -16.20 -0.70
CA GLU A 310 -20.86 -15.69 0.37
C GLU A 310 -21.31 -14.32 0.88
N ILE A 311 -21.64 -13.40 -0.03
CA ILE A 311 -22.10 -12.06 0.32
C ILE A 311 -23.52 -12.08 0.93
N GLU A 312 -24.42 -12.94 0.46
CA GLU A 312 -25.72 -13.15 1.11
C GLU A 312 -25.56 -13.64 2.55
N VAL A 313 -24.76 -14.69 2.76
CA VAL A 313 -24.50 -15.25 4.10
C VAL A 313 -23.82 -14.21 5.00
N LEU A 314 -22.90 -13.41 4.46
CA LEU A 314 -22.28 -12.30 5.19
C LEU A 314 -23.31 -11.26 5.62
N HIS A 315 -24.20 -10.85 4.72
CA HIS A 315 -25.25 -9.86 5.02
C HIS A 315 -26.19 -10.36 6.12
N ASP A 316 -26.67 -11.60 6.01
CA ASP A 316 -27.51 -12.25 7.03
C ASP A 316 -26.81 -12.32 8.40
N ASN A 317 -25.52 -12.67 8.42
CA ASN A 317 -24.75 -12.74 9.66
C ASN A 317 -24.55 -11.36 10.30
N ILE A 318 -24.31 -10.31 9.50
CA ILE A 318 -24.17 -8.94 10.03
C ILE A 318 -25.50 -8.46 10.62
N LEU A 319 -26.63 -8.76 9.97
CA LEU A 319 -27.96 -8.45 10.51
C LEU A 319 -28.19 -9.15 11.86
N ALA A 320 -27.89 -10.44 11.95
CA ALA A 320 -27.99 -11.18 13.20
C ALA A 320 -27.13 -10.56 14.31
N MET A 321 -25.91 -10.10 13.98
CA MET A 321 -25.05 -9.39 14.94
C MET A 321 -25.64 -8.07 15.43
N PHE A 322 -26.31 -7.30 14.55
CA PHE A 322 -27.00 -6.07 14.96
C PHE A 322 -28.23 -6.33 15.82
N GLU A 323 -28.98 -7.41 15.55
CA GLU A 323 -30.12 -7.82 16.37
C GLU A 323 -29.66 -8.26 17.77
N GLU A 324 -28.56 -8.99 17.86
CA GLU A 324 -28.01 -9.48 19.13
C GLU A 324 -27.35 -8.37 19.96
N ASN A 325 -26.70 -7.40 19.31
CA ASN A 325 -25.97 -6.33 19.99
C ASN A 325 -26.30 -4.93 19.45
N SER A 326 -27.25 -4.26 20.11
CA SER A 326 -27.65 -2.88 19.81
C SER A 326 -26.55 -1.81 19.91
N LYS A 327 -25.39 -2.12 20.52
CA LYS A 327 -24.25 -1.19 20.59
C LYS A 327 -23.33 -1.28 19.37
N LEU A 328 -23.42 -2.37 18.60
CA LEU A 328 -22.59 -2.59 17.42
C LEU A 328 -23.04 -1.63 16.32
N LEU A 329 -22.11 -0.83 15.79
CA LEU A 329 -22.39 0.09 14.69
C LEU A 329 -21.75 -0.43 13.41
N PRO A 330 -22.30 -0.11 12.23
CA PRO A 330 -21.71 -0.53 10.94
C PRO A 330 -20.24 -0.15 10.75
N LYS A 331 -19.80 0.97 11.35
CA LYS A 331 -18.41 1.44 11.31
C LYS A 331 -17.43 0.56 12.10
N ASP A 332 -17.94 -0.30 12.98
CA ASP A 332 -17.12 -1.20 13.81
C ASP A 332 -16.85 -2.52 13.08
N ILE A 333 -17.44 -2.72 11.89
CA ILE A 333 -17.31 -3.92 11.06
C ILE A 333 -16.37 -3.62 9.89
N ILE A 334 -15.40 -4.50 9.67
CA ILE A 334 -14.53 -4.49 8.49
C ILE A 334 -14.67 -5.81 7.74
N VAL A 335 -14.86 -5.72 6.42
CA VAL A 335 -14.89 -6.87 5.52
C VAL A 335 -13.69 -6.75 4.58
N MET A 336 -12.85 -7.79 4.57
CA MET A 336 -11.65 -7.83 3.74
C MET A 336 -11.76 -8.99 2.74
N THR A 337 -11.37 -8.73 1.50
CA THR A 337 -11.33 -9.73 0.43
C THR A 337 -10.01 -9.59 -0.35
N PRO A 338 -9.42 -10.68 -0.84
CA PRO A 338 -8.18 -10.62 -1.63
C PRO A 338 -8.35 -9.84 -2.95
N ASP A 339 -9.56 -9.79 -3.50
CA ASP A 339 -9.87 -9.02 -4.72
C ASP A 339 -11.24 -8.35 -4.59
N ILE A 340 -11.23 -7.08 -4.20
CA ILE A 340 -12.45 -6.29 -4.05
C ILE A 340 -13.13 -5.98 -5.39
N GLU A 341 -12.40 -5.98 -6.51
CA GLU A 341 -12.97 -5.68 -7.81
C GLU A 341 -13.92 -6.79 -8.26
N SER A 342 -13.55 -8.05 -8.01
CA SER A 342 -14.38 -9.21 -8.33
C SER A 342 -15.64 -9.29 -7.45
N TYR A 343 -15.57 -8.82 -6.20
CA TYR A 343 -16.69 -8.88 -5.25
C TYR A 343 -17.64 -7.69 -5.31
N ALA A 344 -17.17 -6.51 -5.75
CA ALA A 344 -17.97 -5.28 -5.73
C ALA A 344 -19.36 -5.39 -6.38
N PRO A 345 -19.55 -6.03 -7.55
CA PRO A 345 -20.87 -6.18 -8.16
C PRO A 345 -21.85 -6.97 -7.28
N PHE A 346 -21.38 -8.01 -6.60
CA PHE A 346 -22.21 -8.82 -5.71
C PHE A 346 -22.59 -8.04 -4.44
N ILE A 347 -21.65 -7.28 -3.89
CA ILE A 347 -21.91 -6.38 -2.75
C ILE A 347 -23.00 -5.38 -3.12
N HIS A 348 -22.89 -4.69 -4.26
CA HIS A 348 -23.92 -3.78 -4.75
C HIS A 348 -25.27 -4.49 -4.90
N SER A 349 -25.29 -5.68 -5.50
CA SER A 349 -26.53 -6.42 -5.74
C SER A 349 -27.28 -6.83 -4.47
N ILE A 350 -26.55 -7.10 -3.36
CA ILE A 350 -27.16 -7.53 -2.10
C ILE A 350 -27.45 -6.33 -1.20
N PHE A 351 -26.53 -5.38 -1.09
CA PHE A 351 -26.66 -4.27 -0.14
C PHE A 351 -27.48 -3.08 -0.70
N ASP A 352 -27.48 -2.83 -2.01
CA ASP A 352 -28.24 -1.71 -2.61
C ASP A 352 -29.70 -2.07 -2.93
N THR A 353 -30.01 -3.35 -3.07
CA THR A 353 -31.34 -3.83 -3.49
C THR A 353 -32.33 -3.96 -2.32
N GLN A 354 -31.93 -3.60 -1.10
CA GLN A 354 -32.78 -3.73 0.09
C GLN A 354 -33.81 -2.60 0.15
N ASN A 355 -35.07 -2.94 -0.13
CA ASN A 355 -36.21 -2.02 -0.04
C ASN A 355 -36.77 -1.91 1.38
N ASP A 356 -36.48 -2.89 2.25
CA ASP A 356 -36.86 -2.85 3.66
C ASP A 356 -35.79 -2.08 4.45
N ALA A 357 -36.23 -1.05 5.18
CA ALA A 357 -35.36 -0.26 6.02
C ALA A 357 -34.71 -1.10 7.14
N ALA A 358 -35.32 -2.20 7.56
CA ALA A 358 -34.77 -3.12 8.55
C ALA A 358 -33.57 -3.94 8.02
N LEU A 359 -33.53 -4.21 6.72
CA LEU A 359 -32.48 -5.01 6.06
C LEU A 359 -31.35 -4.15 5.48
N TRP A 360 -31.53 -2.83 5.51
CA TRP A 360 -30.58 -1.89 4.94
C TRP A 360 -29.39 -1.64 5.87
N ILE A 361 -28.18 -1.93 5.37
CA ILE A 361 -26.92 -1.68 6.09
C ILE A 361 -26.07 -0.70 5.27
N PRO A 362 -25.66 0.46 5.84
CA PRO A 362 -24.76 1.37 5.14
C PRO A 362 -23.37 0.76 5.00
N TYR A 363 -22.81 0.82 3.80
CA TYR A 363 -21.46 0.34 3.50
C TYR A 363 -20.70 1.33 2.61
N SER A 364 -19.39 1.17 2.57
CA SER A 364 -18.50 1.87 1.64
C SER A 364 -17.41 0.90 1.20
N ILE A 365 -17.14 0.85 -0.10
CA ILE A 365 -16.07 0.01 -0.63
C ILE A 365 -14.81 0.86 -0.82
N ALA A 366 -13.69 0.39 -0.26
CA ALA A 366 -12.37 0.98 -0.43
C ALA A 366 -11.52 0.19 -1.44
N ASP A 367 -10.36 0.74 -1.82
CA ASP A 367 -9.34 0.08 -2.64
C ASP A 367 -9.76 -0.34 -4.07
N GLN A 368 -10.86 0.22 -4.58
CA GLN A 368 -11.22 0.05 -5.99
C GLN A 368 -10.34 0.89 -6.90
N ASN A 369 -9.91 0.31 -8.02
CA ASN A 369 -9.13 1.01 -9.01
C ASN A 369 -9.93 2.17 -9.63
N ILE A 370 -9.34 3.37 -9.56
CA ILE A 370 -9.94 4.63 -10.05
C ILE A 370 -10.40 4.53 -11.51
N ARG A 371 -9.72 3.69 -12.31
CA ARG A 371 -10.03 3.48 -13.74
C ARG A 371 -11.46 2.96 -13.93
N LYS A 372 -11.86 1.89 -13.23
CA LYS A 372 -13.17 1.23 -13.41
C LYS A 372 -14.36 2.04 -12.86
N ASN A 373 -14.12 2.98 -11.94
CA ASN A 373 -15.18 3.78 -11.34
C ASN A 373 -15.48 5.09 -12.08
N SER A 374 -14.64 5.49 -13.02
CA SER A 374 -14.82 6.74 -13.74
C SER A 374 -15.08 6.49 -15.22
N ARG A 375 -16.36 6.56 -15.60
CA ARG A 375 -16.78 6.56 -17.01
C ARG A 375 -16.06 7.61 -17.86
N VAL A 376 -15.60 8.71 -17.24
CA VAL A 376 -14.84 9.77 -17.92
C VAL A 376 -13.42 9.30 -18.24
N ILE A 377 -12.76 8.60 -17.31
CA ILE A 377 -11.41 8.05 -17.54
C ILE A 377 -11.48 6.95 -18.59
N ASP A 378 -12.46 6.06 -18.51
CA ASP A 378 -12.64 5.02 -19.52
C ASP A 378 -12.89 5.63 -20.90
N GLY A 379 -13.80 6.61 -21.01
CA GLY A 379 -14.03 7.30 -22.28
C GLY A 379 -12.80 8.02 -22.83
N PHE A 380 -11.99 8.63 -21.95
CA PHE A 380 -10.72 9.24 -22.36
C PHE A 380 -9.70 8.21 -22.86
N LEU A 381 -9.58 7.06 -22.20
CA LEU A 381 -8.66 6.00 -22.62
C LEU A 381 -9.13 5.33 -23.91
N SER A 382 -10.43 5.09 -24.06
CA SER A 382 -11.01 4.62 -25.33
C SER A 382 -10.72 5.58 -26.49
N LEU A 383 -10.67 6.89 -26.22
CA LEU A 383 -10.31 7.90 -27.22
C LEU A 383 -8.82 7.82 -27.60
N LEU A 384 -7.94 7.54 -26.65
CA LEU A 384 -6.51 7.29 -26.94
C LEU A 384 -6.30 5.99 -27.72
N ASP A 385 -7.05 4.94 -27.39
CA ASP A 385 -7.00 3.64 -28.08
C ASP A 385 -7.42 3.77 -29.56
N LEU A 386 -8.25 4.78 -29.89
CA LEU A 386 -8.65 5.09 -31.26
C LEU A 386 -7.47 5.55 -32.13
N CYS A 387 -6.47 6.22 -31.57
CA CYS A 387 -5.33 6.76 -32.32
C CYS A 387 -4.49 5.68 -33.02
N GLY A 388 -4.55 4.43 -32.56
CA GLY A 388 -3.88 3.28 -33.18
C GLY A 388 -4.84 2.29 -33.83
N SER A 389 -6.14 2.60 -33.86
CA SER A 389 -7.17 1.69 -34.37
C SER A 389 -7.48 1.97 -35.84
N ARG A 390 -8.23 1.05 -36.47
CA ARG A 390 -8.75 1.23 -37.83
C ARG A 390 -10.06 2.01 -37.88
N PHE A 391 -10.46 2.65 -36.77
CA PHE A 391 -11.73 3.37 -36.64
C PHE A 391 -12.96 2.49 -36.96
N GLY A 392 -12.91 1.22 -36.54
CA GLY A 392 -14.04 0.31 -36.79
C GLY A 392 -15.33 0.82 -36.14
N ASN A 393 -16.45 0.67 -36.85
CA ASN A 393 -17.75 1.21 -36.44
C ASN A 393 -18.10 0.98 -34.96
N ALA A 394 -17.90 -0.25 -34.46
CA ALA A 394 -18.21 -0.59 -33.07
C ALA A 394 -17.39 0.23 -32.06
N GLN A 395 -16.12 0.53 -32.37
CA GLN A 395 -15.27 1.34 -31.48
C GLN A 395 -15.69 2.81 -31.49
N VAL A 396 -16.06 3.34 -32.65
CA VAL A 396 -16.54 4.74 -32.76
C VAL A 396 -17.90 4.90 -32.09
N LEU A 397 -18.81 3.93 -32.27
CA LEU A 397 -20.12 3.94 -31.62
C LEU A 397 -19.98 3.86 -30.08
N LEU A 398 -19.07 3.00 -29.58
CA LEU A 398 -18.80 2.88 -28.15
C LEU A 398 -18.31 4.21 -27.55
N LEU A 399 -17.57 5.04 -28.29
CA LEU A 399 -17.19 6.38 -27.83
C LEU A 399 -18.39 7.31 -27.63
N LEU A 400 -19.42 7.18 -28.48
CA LEU A 400 -20.62 7.99 -28.41
C LEU A 400 -21.56 7.58 -27.26
N GLU A 401 -21.37 6.40 -26.67
CA GLU A 401 -22.08 5.96 -25.47
C GLU A 401 -21.62 6.72 -24.20
N PHE A 402 -20.40 7.29 -24.20
CA PHE A 402 -19.93 8.07 -23.06
C PHE A 402 -20.65 9.43 -22.98
N PRO A 403 -21.34 9.76 -21.87
CA PRO A 403 -22.16 10.97 -21.78
C PRO A 403 -21.39 12.27 -22.06
N ALA A 404 -20.14 12.38 -21.59
CA ALA A 404 -19.32 13.58 -21.77
C ALA A 404 -18.92 13.81 -23.24
N ILE A 405 -18.69 12.74 -24.00
CA ILE A 405 -18.39 12.81 -25.43
C ILE A 405 -19.67 13.20 -26.17
N ARG A 406 -20.78 12.50 -25.87
CA ARG A 406 -22.09 12.75 -26.47
C ARG A 406 -22.57 14.19 -26.29
N GLU A 407 -22.46 14.74 -25.09
CA GLU A 407 -22.80 16.14 -24.79
C GLU A 407 -21.94 17.12 -25.59
N LYS A 408 -20.64 16.83 -25.76
CA LYS A 408 -19.73 17.68 -26.53
C LYS A 408 -20.11 17.79 -28.01
N PHE A 409 -20.68 16.72 -28.58
CA PHE A 409 -21.17 16.69 -29.96
C PHE A 409 -22.65 17.07 -30.09
N GLY A 410 -23.33 17.42 -28.99
CA GLY A 410 -24.75 17.81 -29.02
C GLY A 410 -25.68 16.66 -29.42
N LEU A 411 -25.27 15.41 -29.22
CA LEU A 411 -26.03 14.22 -29.60
C LEU A 411 -26.99 13.79 -28.49
N THR A 412 -28.14 13.25 -28.85
CA THR A 412 -29.09 12.63 -27.92
C THR A 412 -29.08 11.10 -28.07
N ASP A 413 -29.68 10.38 -27.12
CA ASP A 413 -29.79 8.91 -27.19
C ASP A 413 -30.58 8.42 -28.42
N THR A 414 -31.52 9.22 -28.94
CA THR A 414 -32.26 8.88 -30.15
C THR A 414 -31.42 9.06 -31.40
N ASP A 415 -30.43 9.96 -31.39
CA ASP A 415 -29.52 10.18 -32.50
C ASP A 415 -28.53 9.03 -32.66
N LEU A 416 -28.11 8.38 -31.56
CA LEU A 416 -27.25 7.20 -31.62
C LEU A 416 -27.86 6.07 -32.43
N LYS A 417 -29.17 5.80 -32.24
CA LYS A 417 -29.89 4.78 -33.00
C LYS A 417 -29.97 5.11 -34.50
N LYS A 418 -30.09 6.40 -34.85
CA LYS A 418 -30.08 6.85 -36.24
C LYS A 418 -28.69 6.70 -36.86
N ILE A 419 -27.64 7.08 -36.12
CA ILE A 419 -26.25 6.95 -36.55
C ILE A 419 -25.92 5.47 -36.79
N GLU A 420 -26.30 4.57 -35.87
CA GLU A 420 -26.11 3.13 -36.02
C GLU A 420 -26.84 2.59 -37.26
N PHE A 421 -28.08 3.02 -37.48
CA PHE A 421 -28.84 2.67 -38.69
C PHE A 421 -28.14 3.14 -39.97
N TRP A 422 -27.69 4.40 -40.03
CA TRP A 422 -27.02 4.95 -41.20
C TRP A 422 -25.67 4.30 -41.46
N ILE A 423 -24.88 4.01 -40.43
CA ILE A 423 -23.61 3.29 -40.58
C ILE A 423 -23.85 1.92 -41.22
N ARG A 424 -24.90 1.21 -40.79
CA ARG A 424 -25.28 -0.09 -41.36
C ARG A 424 -25.75 0.03 -42.82
N ASP A 425 -26.58 1.02 -43.10
CA ASP A 425 -27.20 1.23 -44.43
C ASP A 425 -26.19 1.72 -45.48
N THR A 426 -25.24 2.56 -45.07
CA THR A 426 -24.20 3.12 -45.95
C THR A 426 -22.98 2.20 -46.12
N HIS A 427 -22.94 1.05 -45.45
CA HIS A 427 -21.84 0.08 -45.46
C HIS A 427 -20.46 0.69 -45.16
N ILE A 428 -20.42 1.75 -44.36
CA ILE A 428 -19.16 2.28 -43.81
C ILE A 428 -18.53 1.15 -42.98
N CYS A 429 -17.24 0.88 -43.19
CA CYS A 429 -16.51 -0.23 -42.56
C CYS A 429 -15.55 0.28 -41.49
#